data_AF-A0A9D7PA71-F1
#
_entry.id   AF-A0A9D7PA71-F1
#
_cell.length_a   1.000
_cell.length_b   1.000
_cell.length_c   1.000
_cell.angle_alpha   90.00
_cell.angle_beta   90.00
_cell.angle_gamma   90.00
#
_symmetry.space_group_name_H-M   'P 1'
#
loop_
_entity.id
_entity.type
_entity.pdbx_description
1 polymer ?
#
loop_
_entity_poly.entity_id
_entity_poly.type
_entity_poly.pdbx_seq_one_letter_code
_entity_poly.pdbx_strand_id
1 'polypeptide(L)'
;MHESHAFDSDVGEPLEPERAAAGPHGRVLRHGCGAAPRRDRDAGGPAFPGSAARLQLELVDALADYHVHYSVGSADDATTEGLAIATRQPVAEARTYRLPGGGTEPDRVVQYVRVPTGDGWVGVLNAHLAYQDDSDALRVAQAEFIGDVVSELAELRPHDGFAVCGDLNATPDSATVARLCERGGLANPWTEISAQRPSFAAANPYMGDWGDVDCWLDYILTRGANPSRLRLVDDWPAGPASDHYFLLAELGR
;
A
#
# COMPACT_ATOMS: atom_id res chain seq x y z
N MET A 1 -28.64 11.01 68.57
CA MET A 1 -27.50 10.08 68.50
C MET A 1 -26.48 10.70 67.56
N HIS A 2 -25.57 11.47 68.14
CA HIS A 2 -24.33 11.94 67.53
C HIS A 2 -23.24 11.07 68.12
N GLU A 3 -22.41 10.42 67.30
CA GLU A 3 -21.01 10.16 67.65
C GLU A 3 -20.15 10.22 66.40
N SER A 4 -19.12 11.06 66.53
CA SER A 4 -17.95 11.26 65.71
C SER A 4 -16.94 10.13 65.90
N HIS A 5 -16.25 9.71 64.84
CA HIS A 5 -14.89 9.17 64.98
C HIS A 5 -14.02 9.61 63.80
N ALA A 6 -12.89 10.23 64.18
CA ALA A 6 -11.76 10.58 63.36
C ALA A 6 -11.02 9.32 62.88
N PHE A 7 -10.38 9.39 61.71
CA PHE A 7 -9.27 8.49 61.40
C PHE A 7 -8.15 9.23 60.67
N ASP A 8 -6.96 8.78 61.04
CA ASP A 8 -5.63 9.37 60.95
C ASP A 8 -5.12 9.56 59.52
N SER A 9 -4.32 10.60 59.37
CA SER A 9 -3.43 10.84 58.24
C SER A 9 -2.16 10.02 58.41
N ASP A 10 -1.85 9.13 57.46
CA ASP A 10 -0.50 8.59 57.33
C ASP A 10 0.02 8.85 55.91
N VAL A 11 1.11 9.61 55.87
CA VAL A 11 1.75 10.16 54.68
C VAL A 11 2.89 9.22 54.33
N GLY A 12 2.65 8.32 53.38
CA GLY A 12 3.70 7.47 52.81
C GLY A 12 4.63 8.28 51.91
N GLU A 13 5.93 8.20 52.19
CA GLU A 13 7.02 8.83 51.43
C GLU A 13 7.09 8.37 49.95
N PRO A 14 7.59 9.22 49.05
CA PRO A 14 7.77 8.86 47.64
C PRO A 14 8.97 7.92 47.46
N LEU A 15 8.74 6.81 46.74
CA LEU A 15 9.80 5.94 46.24
C LEU A 15 10.56 6.64 45.10
N GLU A 16 11.87 6.80 45.30
CA GLU A 16 12.84 7.24 44.29
C GLU A 16 12.82 6.30 43.05
N PRO A 17 12.87 6.84 41.82
CA PRO A 17 12.97 6.02 40.62
C PRO A 17 14.38 5.42 40.48
N GLU A 18 14.43 4.09 40.51
CA GLU A 18 15.59 3.27 40.22
C GLU A 18 16.17 3.61 38.83
N ARG A 19 17.45 3.98 38.80
CA ARG A 19 18.20 4.25 37.58
C ARG A 19 18.41 2.96 36.80
N ALA A 20 17.66 2.78 35.71
CA ALA A 20 17.92 1.71 34.75
C ALA A 20 19.24 1.94 34.00
N ALA A 21 20.12 0.95 34.07
CA ALA A 21 21.42 0.90 33.44
C ALA A 21 21.32 0.89 31.90
N ALA A 22 22.12 1.72 31.25
CA ALA A 22 22.33 1.72 29.80
C ALA A 22 23.13 0.45 29.40
N GLY A 23 22.46 -0.50 28.75
CA GLY A 23 23.07 -1.63 28.06
C GLY A 23 23.61 -1.24 26.68
N PRO A 24 24.54 -2.03 26.10
CA PRO A 24 25.34 -1.61 24.96
C PRO A 24 24.52 -1.64 23.66
N HIS A 25 24.72 -0.59 22.86
CA HIS A 25 24.21 -0.35 21.51
C HIS A 25 23.82 -1.62 20.71
N GLY A 26 22.54 -1.96 20.77
CA GLY A 26 21.89 -2.76 19.75
C GLY A 26 21.87 -1.98 18.44
N ARG A 27 22.50 -2.52 17.41
CA ARG A 27 22.44 -2.02 16.04
C ARG A 27 20.97 -2.07 15.61
N VAL A 28 20.29 -0.92 15.58
CA VAL A 28 18.95 -0.81 14.96
C VAL A 28 19.13 -1.14 13.49
N LEU A 29 18.68 -2.32 13.08
CA LEU A 29 18.52 -2.65 11.67
C LEU A 29 17.53 -1.63 11.11
N ARG A 30 17.99 -0.78 10.19
CA ARG A 30 17.09 0.05 9.39
C ARG A 30 16.27 -0.91 8.55
N HIS A 31 15.03 -1.17 8.95
CA HIS A 31 14.10 -2.05 8.26
C HIS A 31 13.35 -1.37 7.11
N GLY A 32 13.77 -0.17 6.70
CA GLY A 32 13.22 0.47 5.50
C GLY A 32 13.95 -0.04 4.26
N CYS A 33 13.20 -0.53 3.26
CA CYS A 33 13.63 -0.51 1.86
C CYS A 33 13.67 0.96 1.43
N GLY A 34 14.63 1.72 1.97
CA GLY A 34 14.78 3.12 1.65
C GLY A 34 15.35 3.25 0.25
N ALA A 35 14.62 3.93 -0.64
CA ALA A 35 15.13 4.27 -1.95
C ALA A 35 16.30 5.24 -1.76
N ALA A 36 17.46 4.93 -2.35
CA ALA A 36 18.59 5.84 -2.28
C ALA A 36 18.18 7.25 -2.75
N PRO A 37 18.70 8.33 -2.12
CA PRO A 37 18.34 9.68 -2.51
C PRO A 37 18.59 9.88 -4.01
N ARG A 38 17.58 10.41 -4.73
CA ARG A 38 17.65 10.73 -6.16
C ARG A 38 18.97 11.43 -6.46
N ARG A 39 19.87 10.78 -7.21
CA ARG A 39 20.90 11.52 -7.95
C ARG A 39 20.19 12.22 -9.09
N ASP A 40 20.47 13.50 -9.28
CA ASP A 40 19.94 14.28 -10.39
C ASP A 40 20.10 13.49 -11.69
N ARG A 41 18.98 13.15 -12.34
CA ARG A 41 19.00 12.43 -13.61
C ARG A 41 19.60 13.36 -14.65
N ASP A 42 20.80 13.05 -15.12
CA ASP A 42 21.20 13.49 -16.46
C ASP A 42 20.22 12.85 -17.46
N ALA A 43 19.53 13.70 -18.22
CA ALA A 43 18.44 13.41 -19.14
C ALA A 43 18.90 12.66 -20.41
N GLY A 44 19.59 11.54 -20.26
CA GLY A 44 20.19 10.76 -21.35
C GLY A 44 19.43 9.49 -21.76
N GLY A 45 18.29 9.19 -21.14
CA GLY A 45 17.43 8.07 -21.55
C GLY A 45 16.63 8.39 -22.83
N PRO A 46 16.26 7.39 -23.64
CA PRO A 46 15.47 7.63 -24.85
C PRO A 46 14.17 8.35 -24.49
N ALA A 47 13.98 9.54 -25.06
CA ALA A 47 12.75 10.30 -24.92
C ALA A 47 11.59 9.49 -25.53
N PHE A 48 10.66 9.05 -24.68
CA PHE A 48 9.39 8.50 -25.15
C PHE A 48 8.62 9.63 -25.86
N PRO A 49 8.25 9.47 -27.14
CA PRO A 49 7.55 10.51 -27.87
C PRO A 49 6.10 10.62 -27.39
N GLY A 50 5.77 11.67 -26.64
CA GLY A 50 4.40 12.01 -26.27
C GLY A 50 4.32 12.89 -25.02
N SER A 51 4.39 14.21 -25.20
CA SER A 51 4.01 15.18 -24.16
C SER A 51 2.48 15.26 -24.05
N ALA A 52 2.01 15.43 -22.81
CA ALA A 52 0.62 15.33 -22.33
C ALA A 52 0.15 13.89 -22.09
N ALA A 53 -0.20 13.62 -20.84
CA ALA A 53 -0.66 12.37 -20.25
C ALA A 53 -1.83 11.71 -21.02
N ARG A 54 -1.53 11.09 -22.15
CA ARG A 54 -2.38 10.04 -22.70
C ARG A 54 -2.13 8.82 -21.83
N LEU A 55 -3.16 8.41 -21.09
CA LEU A 55 -3.09 7.23 -20.24
C LEU A 55 -2.54 6.07 -21.05
N GLN A 56 -1.36 5.58 -20.68
CA GLN A 56 -0.66 4.51 -21.41
C GLN A 56 -1.59 3.31 -21.66
N LEU A 57 -2.55 3.07 -20.76
CA LEU A 57 -3.51 1.97 -20.82
C LEU A 57 -4.51 2.06 -21.98
N GLU A 58 -4.94 3.26 -22.39
CA GLU A 58 -5.85 3.43 -23.54
C GLU A 58 -5.16 3.16 -24.88
N LEU A 59 -3.83 3.01 -24.86
CA LEU A 59 -3.01 2.72 -26.02
C LEU A 59 -2.61 1.23 -26.09
N VAL A 60 -3.06 0.41 -25.13
CA VAL A 60 -2.77 -1.02 -25.09
C VAL A 60 -3.91 -1.78 -25.74
N ASP A 61 -3.69 -2.27 -26.96
CA ASP A 61 -4.68 -3.07 -27.71
C ASP A 61 -5.20 -4.28 -26.90
N ALA A 62 -4.35 -4.86 -26.03
CA ALA A 62 -4.74 -5.97 -25.16
C ALA A 62 -5.83 -5.61 -24.12
N LEU A 63 -6.10 -4.33 -23.91
CA LEU A 63 -7.14 -3.81 -23.03
C LEU A 63 -8.39 -3.34 -23.80
N ALA A 64 -8.49 -3.59 -25.11
CA ALA A 64 -9.61 -3.13 -25.93
C ALA A 64 -10.99 -3.59 -25.42
N ASP A 65 -11.05 -4.77 -24.78
CA ASP A 65 -12.28 -5.34 -24.21
C ASP A 65 -12.43 -5.07 -22.70
N TYR A 66 -11.68 -4.12 -22.15
CA TYR A 66 -11.73 -3.75 -20.74
C TYR A 66 -12.35 -2.36 -20.54
N HIS A 67 -13.13 -2.24 -19.47
CA HIS A 67 -13.53 -0.96 -18.89
C HIS A 67 -12.38 -0.44 -18.02
N VAL A 68 -11.75 0.65 -18.45
CA VAL A 68 -10.64 1.28 -17.71
C VAL A 68 -11.17 2.47 -16.92
N HIS A 69 -10.97 2.42 -15.60
CA HIS A 69 -11.27 3.52 -14.70
C HIS A 69 -9.96 4.15 -14.25
N TYR A 70 -9.81 5.46 -14.45
CA TYR A 70 -8.61 6.20 -14.06
C TYR A 70 -8.90 7.23 -12.98
N SER A 71 -7.92 7.41 -12.09
CA SER A 71 -7.92 8.38 -11.01
C SER A 71 -6.58 9.11 -11.01
N VAL A 72 -6.58 10.41 -11.29
CA VAL A 72 -5.38 11.26 -11.15
C VAL A 72 -5.01 11.32 -9.66
N GLY A 73 -3.77 10.95 -9.35
CA GLY A 73 -3.20 11.09 -8.01
C GLY A 73 -2.52 12.44 -7.86
N SER A 74 -1.56 12.71 -8.74
CA SER A 74 -0.83 13.97 -8.83
C SER A 74 -0.76 14.44 -10.27
N ALA A 75 -0.80 15.76 -10.46
CA ALA A 75 -0.58 16.39 -11.74
C ALA A 75 0.30 17.62 -11.52
N ASP A 76 1.42 17.69 -12.24
CA ASP A 76 2.20 18.90 -12.39
C ASP A 76 2.27 19.30 -13.88
N ASP A 77 2.97 20.39 -14.19
CA ASP A 77 3.05 20.91 -15.56
C ASP A 77 3.77 19.96 -16.54
N ALA A 78 4.50 18.96 -16.04
CA ALA A 78 5.33 18.03 -16.83
C ALA A 78 4.79 16.60 -16.85
N THR A 79 4.17 16.11 -15.78
CA THR A 79 3.68 14.73 -15.65
C THR A 79 2.34 14.64 -14.93
N THR A 80 1.56 13.62 -15.28
CA THR A 80 0.36 13.23 -14.54
C THR A 80 0.54 11.78 -14.12
N GLU A 81 0.52 11.54 -12.81
CA GLU A 81 0.54 10.21 -12.23
C GLU A 81 -0.83 9.87 -11.65
N GLY A 82 -1.18 8.59 -11.67
CA GLY A 82 -2.43 8.16 -11.08
C GLY A 82 -2.57 6.65 -11.08
N LEU A 83 -3.76 6.23 -10.71
CA LEU A 83 -4.13 4.83 -10.58
C LEU A 83 -5.16 4.47 -11.62
N ALA A 84 -5.08 3.22 -12.06
CA ALA A 84 -6.09 2.66 -12.94
C ALA A 84 -6.52 1.28 -12.46
N ILE A 85 -7.79 0.99 -12.70
CA ILE A 85 -8.35 -0.35 -12.59
C ILE A 85 -9.03 -0.67 -13.91
N ALA A 86 -8.64 -1.79 -14.52
CA ALA A 86 -9.22 -2.31 -15.75
C ALA A 86 -10.06 -3.55 -15.43
N THR A 87 -11.32 -3.57 -15.85
CA THR A 87 -12.25 -4.68 -15.61
C THR A 87 -12.91 -5.15 -16.90
N ARG A 88 -13.09 -6.46 -17.09
CA ARG A 88 -13.88 -6.96 -18.23
C ARG A 88 -15.39 -6.77 -18.07
N GLN A 89 -15.85 -6.68 -16.82
CA GLN A 89 -17.24 -6.42 -16.49
C GLN A 89 -17.44 -4.93 -16.24
N PRO A 90 -18.58 -4.34 -16.64
CA PRO A 90 -18.94 -2.99 -16.23
C PRO A 90 -19.00 -2.90 -14.70
N VAL A 91 -18.42 -1.85 -14.13
CA VAL A 91 -18.48 -1.61 -12.68
C VAL A 91 -19.81 -0.94 -12.32
N ALA A 92 -20.38 -1.32 -11.17
CA ALA A 92 -21.59 -0.67 -10.67
C ALA A 92 -21.29 0.70 -10.03
N GLU A 93 -20.04 0.90 -9.61
CA GLU A 93 -19.62 2.07 -8.86
C GLU A 93 -18.11 2.27 -9.02
N ALA A 94 -17.69 3.53 -9.11
CA ALA A 94 -16.30 3.94 -9.08
C ALA A 94 -16.16 5.19 -8.21
N ARG A 95 -15.18 5.21 -7.31
CA ARG A 95 -14.88 6.36 -6.43
C ARG A 95 -13.37 6.59 -6.37
N THR A 96 -12.98 7.81 -6.07
CA THR A 96 -11.60 8.18 -5.78
C THR A 96 -11.57 8.95 -4.47
N TYR A 97 -10.66 8.57 -3.60
CA TYR A 97 -10.45 9.25 -2.33
C TYR A 97 -9.04 9.82 -2.30
N ARG A 98 -8.90 11.10 -1.94
CA ARG A 98 -7.59 11.69 -1.67
C ARG A 98 -7.05 11.10 -0.38
N LEU A 99 -5.80 10.64 -0.41
CA LEU A 99 -5.12 10.16 0.78
C LEU A 99 -4.55 11.34 1.57
N PRO A 100 -4.32 11.18 2.88
CA PRO A 100 -3.50 12.12 3.65
C PRO A 100 -2.19 12.40 2.92
N GLY A 101 -1.85 13.69 2.76
CA GLY A 101 -0.61 14.16 2.14
C GLY A 101 0.25 14.93 3.12
N GLY A 102 1.48 15.27 2.73
CA GLY A 102 2.40 16.06 3.54
C GLY A 102 3.83 16.06 3.01
N GLY A 103 4.65 17.00 3.49
CA GLY A 103 6.06 17.08 3.12
C GLY A 103 6.29 17.41 1.64
N THR A 104 7.20 16.68 1.02
CA THR A 104 7.52 16.82 -0.43
C THR A 104 6.95 15.68 -1.27
N GLU A 105 6.09 14.85 -0.67
CA GLU A 105 5.42 13.76 -1.37
C GLU A 105 4.38 14.29 -2.34
N PRO A 106 4.26 13.71 -3.55
CA PRO A 106 3.16 14.03 -4.43
C PRO A 106 1.82 13.64 -3.81
N ASP A 107 0.75 14.32 -4.23
CA ASP A 107 -0.62 13.93 -3.89
C ASP A 107 -0.87 12.46 -4.28
N ARG A 108 -1.43 11.68 -3.35
CA ARG A 108 -1.80 10.28 -3.56
C ARG A 108 -3.31 10.10 -3.42
N VAL A 109 -3.84 9.09 -4.10
CA VAL A 109 -5.26 8.71 -4.05
C VAL A 109 -5.38 7.21 -3.82
N VAL A 110 -6.54 6.78 -3.33
CA VAL A 110 -7.00 5.39 -3.44
C VAL A 110 -8.21 5.37 -4.36
N GLN A 111 -8.16 4.52 -5.38
CA GLN A 111 -9.26 4.29 -6.31
C GLN A 111 -10.09 3.10 -5.83
N TYR A 112 -11.40 3.20 -5.86
CA TYR A 112 -12.33 2.11 -5.56
C TYR A 112 -13.21 1.84 -6.78
N VAL A 113 -13.40 0.56 -7.12
CA VAL A 113 -14.46 0.11 -8.02
C VAL A 113 -15.22 -1.06 -7.43
N ARG A 114 -16.50 -1.17 -7.76
CA ARG A 114 -17.36 -2.29 -7.39
C ARG A 114 -17.69 -3.16 -8.59
N VAL A 115 -17.12 -4.35 -8.63
CA VAL A 115 -17.17 -5.25 -9.79
C VAL A 115 -18.14 -6.41 -9.53
N PRO A 116 -19.08 -6.70 -10.43
CA PRO A 116 -19.91 -7.89 -10.31
C PRO A 116 -19.07 -9.15 -10.51
N THR A 117 -19.33 -10.17 -9.71
CA THR A 117 -18.78 -11.52 -9.86
C THR A 117 -19.94 -12.51 -10.02
N GLY A 118 -19.64 -13.73 -10.48
CA GLY A 118 -20.67 -14.77 -10.64
C GLY A 118 -21.51 -15.01 -9.37
N ASP A 119 -20.86 -14.87 -8.21
CA ASP A 119 -21.44 -15.18 -6.89
C ASP A 119 -21.60 -13.93 -5.98
N GLY A 120 -21.60 -12.72 -6.57
CA GLY A 120 -21.83 -11.48 -5.83
C GLY A 120 -21.02 -10.30 -6.36
N TRP A 121 -20.29 -9.62 -5.46
CA TRP A 121 -19.57 -8.39 -5.77
C TRP A 121 -18.20 -8.34 -5.11
N VAL A 122 -17.22 -7.80 -5.80
CA VAL A 122 -15.92 -7.50 -5.19
C VAL A 122 -15.67 -6.00 -5.29
N GLY A 123 -15.44 -5.39 -4.13
CA GLY A 123 -14.86 -4.06 -4.02
C GLY A 123 -13.35 -4.14 -4.23
N VAL A 124 -12.85 -3.55 -5.30
CA VAL A 124 -11.41 -3.47 -5.57
C VAL A 124 -10.95 -2.06 -5.25
N LEU A 125 -10.00 -1.94 -4.33
CA LEU A 125 -9.28 -0.71 -4.06
C LEU A 125 -7.88 -0.83 -4.65
N ASN A 126 -7.39 0.21 -5.31
CA ASN A 126 -6.02 0.32 -5.79
C ASN A 126 -5.37 1.55 -5.14
N ALA A 127 -4.16 1.42 -4.63
CA ALA A 127 -3.41 2.50 -3.98
C ALA A 127 -1.92 2.48 -4.38
N HIS A 128 -1.28 3.64 -4.31
CA HIS A 128 0.17 3.78 -4.36
C HIS A 128 0.56 4.78 -3.25
N LEU A 129 1.19 4.29 -2.19
CA LEU A 129 1.48 5.09 -1.00
C LEU A 129 2.72 5.99 -1.18
N ALA A 130 2.93 6.88 -0.22
CA ALA A 130 4.13 7.70 -0.11
C ALA A 130 5.40 6.83 -0.12
N TYR A 131 6.43 7.23 -0.87
CA TYR A 131 7.58 6.36 -1.17
C TYR A 131 8.90 6.83 -0.58
N GLN A 132 9.00 8.10 -0.13
CA GLN A 132 10.22 8.65 0.45
C GLN A 132 10.60 7.92 1.74
N ASP A 133 11.89 7.89 2.03
CA ASP A 133 12.46 7.18 3.18
C ASP A 133 11.91 7.69 4.52
N ASP A 134 11.64 8.98 4.64
CA ASP A 134 11.14 9.64 5.84
C ASP A 134 9.60 9.69 5.93
N SER A 135 8.91 9.08 4.96
CA SER A 135 7.44 9.06 4.86
C SER A 135 6.77 7.93 5.65
N ASP A 136 7.47 7.22 6.56
CA ASP A 136 6.88 6.13 7.35
C ASP A 136 5.60 6.53 8.10
N ALA A 137 5.63 7.68 8.80
CA ALA A 137 4.46 8.18 9.52
C ALA A 137 3.31 8.55 8.58
N LEU A 138 3.63 9.08 7.39
CA LEU A 138 2.65 9.42 6.36
C LEU A 138 2.03 8.14 5.77
N ARG A 139 2.85 7.14 5.40
CA ARG A 139 2.38 5.83 4.92
C ARG A 139 1.42 5.18 5.91
N VAL A 140 1.73 5.22 7.21
CA VAL A 140 0.82 4.70 8.25
C VAL A 140 -0.50 5.46 8.26
N ALA A 141 -0.49 6.80 8.20
CA ALA A 141 -1.72 7.59 8.15
C ALA A 141 -2.55 7.30 6.89
N GLN A 142 -1.90 7.09 5.74
CA GLN A 142 -2.56 6.69 4.49
C GLN A 142 -3.17 5.29 4.59
N ALA A 143 -2.45 4.33 5.19
CA ALA A 143 -2.94 2.98 5.47
C ALA A 143 -4.15 2.99 6.41
N GLU A 144 -4.14 3.80 7.47
CA GLU A 144 -5.29 3.97 8.37
C GLU A 144 -6.50 4.50 7.61
N PHE A 145 -6.32 5.53 6.77
CA PHE A 145 -7.38 6.09 5.95
C PHE A 145 -7.99 5.04 5.00
N ILE A 146 -7.16 4.26 4.31
CA ILE A 146 -7.65 3.19 3.41
C ILE A 146 -8.40 2.12 4.22
N GLY A 147 -7.86 1.72 5.38
CA GLY A 147 -8.52 0.76 6.26
C GLY A 147 -9.90 1.22 6.72
N ASP A 148 -10.04 2.51 7.07
CA ASP A 148 -11.33 3.11 7.44
C ASP A 148 -12.32 3.11 6.27
N VAL A 149 -11.86 3.46 5.05
CA VAL A 149 -12.68 3.39 3.84
C VAL A 149 -13.16 1.96 3.58
N VAL A 150 -12.28 0.95 3.70
CA VAL A 150 -12.66 -0.46 3.53
C VAL A 150 -13.71 -0.86 4.57
N SER A 151 -13.51 -0.49 5.83
CA SER A 151 -14.45 -0.83 6.90
C SER A 151 -15.81 -0.18 6.72
N GLU A 152 -15.87 1.11 6.36
CA GLU A 152 -17.12 1.79 6.02
C GLU A 152 -17.85 1.10 4.86
N LEU A 153 -17.13 0.80 3.76
CA LEU A 153 -17.72 0.14 2.60
C LEU A 153 -18.24 -1.27 2.92
N ALA A 154 -17.54 -2.01 3.80
CA ALA A 154 -17.92 -3.34 4.22
C ALA A 154 -19.10 -3.34 5.20
N GLU A 155 -19.23 -2.34 6.06
CA GLU A 155 -20.41 -2.14 6.91
C GLU A 155 -21.66 -1.88 6.07
N LEU A 156 -21.54 -1.04 5.04
CA LEU A 156 -22.62 -0.76 4.09
C LEU A 156 -22.95 -1.95 3.19
N ARG A 157 -22.00 -2.87 2.99
CA ARG A 157 -22.11 -4.01 2.05
C ARG A 157 -21.54 -5.28 2.68
N PRO A 158 -22.21 -5.86 3.69
CA PRO A 158 -21.66 -6.97 4.49
C PRO A 158 -21.48 -8.28 3.71
N HIS A 159 -22.05 -8.38 2.51
CA HIS A 159 -21.92 -9.54 1.64
C HIS A 159 -20.92 -9.34 0.50
N ASP A 160 -20.30 -8.15 0.40
CA ASP A 160 -19.26 -7.88 -0.59
C ASP A 160 -17.91 -8.41 -0.09
N GLY A 161 -17.10 -8.93 -1.03
CA GLY A 161 -15.69 -9.21 -0.77
C GLY A 161 -14.89 -7.97 -1.13
N PHE A 162 -13.73 -7.78 -0.52
CA PHE A 162 -12.85 -6.64 -0.78
C PHE A 162 -11.43 -7.11 -1.08
N ALA A 163 -10.80 -6.43 -2.02
CA ALA A 163 -9.37 -6.55 -2.31
C ALA A 163 -8.75 -5.15 -2.29
N VAL A 164 -7.66 -4.97 -1.54
CA VAL A 164 -6.82 -3.76 -1.59
C VAL A 164 -5.53 -4.14 -2.30
N CYS A 165 -5.31 -3.52 -3.45
CA CYS A 165 -4.20 -3.78 -4.35
C CYS A 165 -3.26 -2.58 -4.42
N GLY A 166 -2.01 -2.86 -4.82
CA GLY A 166 -1.08 -1.84 -5.28
C GLY A 166 0.23 -1.80 -4.49
N ASP A 167 1.02 -0.78 -4.77
CA ASP A 167 2.33 -0.55 -4.15
C ASP A 167 2.15 0.21 -2.83
N LEU A 168 2.38 -0.49 -1.72
CA LEU A 168 2.27 0.10 -0.40
C LEU A 168 3.56 0.79 0.06
N ASN A 169 4.64 0.72 -0.72
CA ASN A 169 5.97 1.22 -0.37
C ASN A 169 6.38 0.83 1.05
N ALA A 170 6.00 -0.38 1.46
CA ALA A 170 6.18 -0.85 2.82
C ALA A 170 6.32 -2.37 2.84
N THR A 171 7.22 -2.88 3.68
CA THR A 171 7.49 -4.31 3.80
C THR A 171 6.41 -5.04 4.60
N PRO A 172 6.31 -6.39 4.51
CA PRO A 172 5.25 -7.15 5.17
C PRO A 172 5.20 -7.00 6.70
N ASP A 173 6.34 -6.71 7.33
CA ASP A 173 6.51 -6.50 8.77
C ASP A 173 6.36 -5.04 9.21
N SER A 174 6.09 -4.12 8.27
CA SER A 174 5.94 -2.70 8.56
C SER A 174 4.66 -2.38 9.36
N ALA A 175 4.70 -1.29 10.13
CA ALA A 175 3.53 -0.75 10.81
C ALA A 175 2.42 -0.35 9.80
N THR A 176 2.80 0.09 8.60
CA THR A 176 1.87 0.44 7.52
C THR A 176 0.98 -0.74 7.12
N VAL A 177 1.58 -1.88 6.79
CA VAL A 177 0.84 -3.08 6.38
C VAL A 177 0.02 -3.64 7.55
N ALA A 178 0.62 -3.72 8.74
CA ALA A 178 -0.08 -4.17 9.94
C ALA A 178 -1.33 -3.33 10.23
N ARG A 179 -1.20 -2.00 10.14
CA ARG A 179 -2.29 -1.07 10.45
C ARG A 179 -3.39 -1.09 9.40
N LEU A 180 -3.04 -1.20 8.11
CA LEU A 180 -4.02 -1.39 7.04
C LEU A 180 -4.84 -2.67 7.26
N CYS A 181 -4.17 -3.79 7.56
CA CYS A 181 -4.82 -5.06 7.84
C CYS A 181 -5.76 -4.97 9.06
N GLU A 182 -5.30 -4.39 10.16
CA GLU A 182 -6.09 -4.21 11.37
C GLU A 182 -7.33 -3.35 11.13
N ARG A 183 -7.16 -2.15 10.54
CA ARG A 183 -8.24 -1.18 10.36
C ARG A 183 -9.25 -1.62 9.30
N GLY A 184 -8.78 -2.24 8.22
CA GLY A 184 -9.63 -2.75 7.15
C GLY A 184 -10.23 -4.12 7.42
N GLY A 185 -9.79 -4.84 8.46
CA GLY A 185 -10.13 -6.25 8.66
C GLY A 185 -9.65 -7.13 7.50
N LEU A 186 -8.46 -6.83 6.96
CA LEU A 186 -7.89 -7.51 5.79
C LEU A 186 -6.91 -8.60 6.23
N ALA A 187 -6.87 -9.67 5.45
CA ALA A 187 -5.84 -10.69 5.49
C ALA A 187 -4.70 -10.33 4.52
N ASN A 188 -3.46 -10.59 4.94
CA ASN A 188 -2.29 -10.59 4.06
C ASN A 188 -1.94 -12.02 3.65
N PRO A 189 -2.31 -12.47 2.43
CA PRO A 189 -2.06 -13.84 2.02
C PRO A 189 -0.64 -14.07 1.48
N TRP A 190 0.20 -13.03 1.40
CA TRP A 190 1.49 -13.06 0.70
C TRP A 190 2.68 -13.44 1.58
N THR A 191 2.48 -13.66 2.89
CA THR A 191 3.55 -13.81 3.89
C THR A 191 4.61 -14.84 3.50
N GLU A 192 4.21 -16.00 2.97
CA GLU A 192 5.13 -17.06 2.55
C GLU A 192 5.94 -16.68 1.30
N ILE A 193 5.30 -16.11 0.28
CA ILE A 193 5.94 -15.73 -0.99
C ILE A 193 6.88 -14.55 -0.76
N SER A 194 6.44 -13.55 0.01
CA SER A 194 7.21 -12.35 0.32
C SER A 194 8.49 -12.62 1.12
N ALA A 195 8.56 -13.74 1.84
CA ALA A 195 9.75 -14.15 2.57
C ALA A 195 10.83 -14.77 1.66
N GLN A 196 10.46 -15.18 0.45
CA GLN A 196 11.33 -15.95 -0.45
C GLN A 196 11.77 -15.14 -1.67
N ARG A 197 10.95 -14.18 -2.10
CA ARG A 197 11.14 -13.45 -3.35
C ARG A 197 10.73 -12.00 -3.18
N PRO A 198 11.46 -11.04 -3.77
CA PRO A 198 11.06 -9.64 -3.81
C PRO A 198 9.99 -9.37 -4.88
N SER A 199 9.10 -8.40 -4.65
CA SER A 199 8.28 -7.80 -5.71
C SER A 199 9.02 -6.66 -6.43
N PHE A 200 10.09 -6.15 -5.81
CA PHE A 200 10.98 -5.11 -6.30
C PHE A 200 12.42 -5.55 -6.08
N ALA A 201 13.15 -5.86 -7.15
CA ALA A 201 14.41 -6.59 -7.07
C ALA A 201 15.56 -5.83 -7.70
N ALA A 202 16.71 -5.76 -7.04
CA ALA A 202 17.92 -5.13 -7.54
C ALA A 202 18.38 -5.72 -8.89
N ALA A 203 18.12 -7.01 -9.12
CA ALA A 203 18.44 -7.68 -10.37
C ALA A 203 17.55 -7.27 -11.56
N ASN A 204 16.46 -6.52 -11.32
CA ASN A 204 15.55 -6.09 -12.36
C ASN A 204 16.18 -4.94 -13.19
N PRO A 205 16.33 -5.08 -14.52
CA PRO A 205 17.00 -4.07 -15.36
C PRO A 205 16.31 -2.70 -15.41
N TYR A 206 15.04 -2.59 -14.98
CA TYR A 206 14.33 -1.30 -14.93
C TYR A 206 14.58 -0.52 -13.63
N MET A 207 15.24 -1.12 -12.63
CA MET A 207 15.59 -0.46 -11.38
C MET A 207 16.47 0.77 -11.56
N GLY A 208 17.29 0.82 -12.62
CA GLY A 208 18.28 1.87 -12.79
C GLY A 208 19.15 2.06 -11.54
N ASP A 209 19.32 3.31 -11.12
CA ASP A 209 20.14 3.67 -9.96
C ASP A 209 19.36 3.64 -8.62
N TRP A 210 18.11 3.17 -8.60
CA TRP A 210 17.21 3.29 -7.45
C TRP A 210 17.51 2.34 -6.29
N GLY A 211 18.40 1.37 -6.47
CA GLY A 211 19.08 0.71 -5.35
C GLY A 211 19.46 -0.75 -5.56
N ASP A 212 20.44 -1.20 -4.78
CA ASP A 212 20.88 -2.59 -4.63
C ASP A 212 20.02 -3.34 -3.58
N VAL A 213 18.71 -3.07 -3.54
CA VAL A 213 17.80 -3.62 -2.50
C VAL A 213 16.73 -4.51 -3.12
N ASP A 214 16.60 -5.70 -2.54
CA ASP A 214 15.50 -6.61 -2.80
C ASP A 214 14.44 -6.41 -1.70
N CYS A 215 13.22 -6.07 -2.09
CA CYS A 215 12.11 -5.95 -1.14
C CYS A 215 10.75 -6.31 -1.73
N TRP A 216 9.79 -6.54 -0.84
CA TRP A 216 8.40 -6.78 -1.16
C TRP A 216 7.58 -5.55 -0.77
N LEU A 217 6.96 -4.90 -1.76
CA LEU A 217 6.24 -3.63 -1.61
C LEU A 217 4.81 -3.70 -2.16
N ASP A 218 4.53 -4.66 -3.03
CA ASP A 218 3.26 -4.79 -3.74
C ASP A 218 2.33 -5.76 -3.01
N TYR A 219 1.02 -5.49 -2.99
CA TYR A 219 0.08 -6.35 -2.28
C TYR A 219 -1.24 -6.55 -3.03
N ILE A 220 -1.87 -7.68 -2.70
CA ILE A 220 -3.31 -7.92 -2.86
C ILE A 220 -3.81 -8.43 -1.51
N LEU A 221 -4.28 -7.52 -0.65
CA LEU A 221 -4.86 -7.82 0.66
C LEU A 221 -6.36 -8.05 0.52
N THR A 222 -6.96 -8.96 1.29
CA THR A 222 -8.36 -9.33 1.07
C THR A 222 -9.22 -9.37 2.33
N ARG A 223 -10.53 -9.11 2.20
CA ARG A 223 -11.55 -9.27 3.24
C ARG A 223 -12.78 -9.93 2.63
N GLY A 224 -13.17 -11.11 3.11
CA GLY A 224 -14.32 -11.84 2.56
C GLY A 224 -14.16 -12.30 1.10
N ALA A 225 -12.96 -12.19 0.52
CA ALA A 225 -12.58 -12.75 -0.77
C ALA A 225 -11.34 -13.63 -0.56
N ASN A 226 -11.51 -14.94 -0.64
CA ASN A 226 -10.46 -15.89 -0.30
C ASN A 226 -9.63 -16.20 -1.56
N PRO A 227 -8.31 -15.93 -1.56
CA PRO A 227 -7.48 -16.30 -2.68
C PRO A 227 -7.35 -17.83 -2.76
N SER A 228 -7.67 -18.38 -3.91
CA SER A 228 -7.46 -19.79 -4.27
C SER A 228 -6.07 -20.03 -4.90
N ARG A 229 -5.47 -18.96 -5.45
CA ARG A 229 -4.14 -18.98 -6.05
C ARG A 229 -3.47 -17.64 -5.86
N LEU A 230 -2.16 -17.69 -5.57
CA LEU A 230 -1.29 -16.53 -5.46
C LEU A 230 -0.03 -16.79 -6.29
N ARG A 231 0.44 -15.79 -7.02
CA ARG A 231 1.67 -15.89 -7.81
C ARG A 231 2.34 -14.53 -7.93
N LEU A 232 3.64 -14.49 -7.67
CA LEU A 232 4.53 -13.46 -8.19
C LEU A 232 4.88 -13.82 -9.64
N VAL A 233 4.62 -12.92 -10.58
CA VAL A 233 4.90 -13.08 -12.02
C VAL A 233 6.17 -12.30 -12.34
N ASP A 234 7.29 -12.97 -12.13
CA ASP A 234 8.65 -12.47 -12.38
C ASP A 234 9.39 -13.29 -13.45
N ASP A 235 8.68 -14.23 -14.07
CA ASP A 235 9.15 -15.15 -15.11
C ASP A 235 8.46 -14.89 -16.47
N TRP A 236 8.08 -13.64 -16.75
CA TRP A 236 7.43 -13.29 -18.00
C TRP A 236 8.35 -13.57 -19.20
N PRO A 237 7.89 -14.25 -20.27
CA PRO A 237 8.78 -14.68 -21.37
C PRO A 237 9.54 -13.56 -22.09
N ALA A 238 8.98 -12.35 -22.12
CA ALA A 238 9.62 -11.18 -22.71
C ALA A 238 10.59 -10.46 -21.75
N GLY A 239 10.81 -11.02 -20.56
CA GLY A 239 11.48 -10.35 -19.44
C GLY A 239 10.53 -9.45 -18.65
N PRO A 240 11.04 -8.74 -17.63
CA PRO A 240 10.26 -7.75 -16.89
C PRO A 240 9.73 -6.65 -17.82
N ALA A 241 8.59 -6.08 -17.46
CA ALA A 241 7.99 -4.94 -18.15
C ALA A 241 7.92 -3.67 -17.27
N SER A 242 8.36 -3.79 -16.02
CA SER A 242 8.45 -2.74 -15.01
C SER A 242 9.59 -3.11 -14.05
N ASP A 243 10.04 -2.14 -13.27
CA ASP A 243 10.88 -2.28 -12.07
C ASP A 243 10.21 -3.09 -10.94
N HIS A 244 8.87 -3.12 -10.90
CA HIS A 244 8.09 -4.04 -10.07
C HIS A 244 7.68 -5.30 -10.84
N TYR A 245 7.62 -6.43 -10.14
CA TYR A 245 7.05 -7.67 -10.65
C TYR A 245 5.54 -7.74 -10.32
N PHE A 246 4.76 -8.35 -11.21
CA PHE A 246 3.31 -8.37 -11.06
C PHE A 246 2.86 -9.40 -10.02
N LEU A 247 1.80 -9.05 -9.28
CA LEU A 247 1.09 -10.00 -8.43
C LEU A 247 -0.17 -10.48 -9.11
N LEU A 248 -0.41 -11.79 -9.02
CA LEU A 248 -1.63 -12.44 -9.51
C LEU A 248 -2.31 -13.17 -8.35
N ALA A 249 -3.59 -12.86 -8.14
CA ALA A 249 -4.45 -13.60 -7.24
C ALA A 249 -5.73 -14.06 -7.96
N GLU A 250 -6.07 -15.35 -7.81
CA GLU A 250 -7.38 -15.88 -8.23
C GLU A 250 -8.28 -15.92 -6.99
N LEU A 251 -9.29 -15.06 -6.94
CA LEU A 251 -10.17 -14.92 -5.77
C LEU A 251 -11.43 -15.78 -5.94
N GLY A 252 -11.71 -16.60 -4.92
CA GLY A 252 -12.99 -17.27 -4.71
C GLY A 252 -13.80 -16.58 -3.61
N ARG A 253 -15.10 -16.88 -3.59
CA ARG A 253 -15.98 -16.58 -2.45
C ARG A 253 -16.21 -17.84 -1.65
#